data_AF-A0AAW9L399-F1
#
_entry.id   AF-A0AAW9L399-F1
#
_cell.length_a   1.000
_cell.length_b   1.000
_cell.length_c   1.000
_cell.angle_alpha   90.00
_cell.angle_beta   90.00
_cell.angle_gamma   90.00
#
_symmetry.space_group_name_H-M   'P 1'
#
loop_
_entity.id
_entity.type
_entity.pdbx_description
1 polymer ?
#
loop_
_entity_poly.entity_id
_entity_poly.type
_entity_poly.pdbx_seq_one_letter_code
_entity_poly.pdbx_strand_id
1 'polypeptide(L)'
;MQRRAAAIYLVFFVLVGAGAYGVLVTAPQPHVTFDKEAYAANNSFTVEGQTYTVSEVSTETSGGGHGSAATTTTVGTVAWVNDSAKFTATLENGSTVTRDNTTYQVLTRPNQSEFVLRETRNLTQILQTDTRVQNETVTLNGTEYVYFTDDETLLAVSAYLGEPETQTYAAGDTYQYEGNETTISAITASEVTLTWTGTKTNTADLSQGGNVTLGDQTYLVNFPDTESVQILSTNEYYDDYQQQLATIDSYHERTNGLWGIVILSGVAATLLLMTAYLPTRG
;
A
#
# COMPACT_ATOMS: atom_id res chain seq x y z
N MET A 1 -40.32 59.97 -23.52
CA MET A 1 -39.33 59.16 -24.28
C MET A 1 -38.62 58.09 -23.44
N GLN A 2 -38.35 58.32 -22.14
CA GLN A 2 -37.61 57.37 -21.28
C GLN A 2 -38.22 55.95 -21.17
N ARG A 3 -39.55 55.81 -21.06
CA ARG A 3 -40.19 54.48 -20.92
C ARG A 3 -40.09 53.59 -22.16
N ARG A 4 -40.12 54.18 -23.36
CA ARG A 4 -39.98 53.43 -24.63
C ARG A 4 -38.56 52.97 -24.86
N ALA A 5 -37.58 53.81 -24.53
CA ALA A 5 -36.17 53.43 -24.56
C ALA A 5 -35.87 52.31 -23.54
N ALA A 6 -36.39 52.41 -22.31
CA ALA A 6 -36.24 51.38 -21.28
C ALA A 6 -36.82 50.03 -21.70
N ALA A 7 -37.98 50.02 -22.37
CA ALA A 7 -38.58 48.78 -22.88
C ALA A 7 -37.72 48.08 -23.95
N ILE A 8 -37.09 48.84 -24.85
CA ILE A 8 -36.21 48.29 -25.89
C ILE A 8 -34.95 47.67 -25.26
N TYR A 9 -34.31 48.38 -24.32
CA TYR A 9 -33.14 47.84 -23.62
C TYR A 9 -33.48 46.63 -22.74
N LEU A 10 -34.66 46.62 -22.12
CA LEU A 10 -35.13 45.46 -21.36
C LEU A 10 -35.25 44.23 -22.26
N VAL A 11 -35.91 44.35 -23.42
CA VAL A 11 -36.04 43.25 -24.38
C VAL A 11 -34.66 42.78 -24.85
N PHE A 12 -33.75 43.72 -25.12
CA PHE A 12 -32.37 43.40 -25.50
C PHE A 12 -31.65 42.58 -24.42
N PHE A 13 -31.65 43.02 -23.16
CA PHE A 13 -30.99 42.29 -22.07
C PHE A 13 -31.64 40.92 -21.82
N VAL A 14 -32.96 40.81 -21.93
CA VAL A 14 -33.65 39.51 -21.83
C VAL A 14 -33.22 38.56 -22.95
N LEU A 15 -33.13 39.04 -24.19
CA LEU A 15 -32.69 38.22 -25.33
C LEU A 15 -31.22 37.79 -25.20
N VAL A 16 -30.35 38.70 -24.77
CA VAL A 16 -28.92 38.39 -24.53
C VAL A 16 -28.77 37.37 -23.40
N GLY A 17 -29.48 37.57 -22.28
CA GLY A 17 -29.49 36.63 -21.16
C GLY A 17 -30.04 35.26 -21.55
N ALA A 18 -31.16 35.22 -22.29
CA ALA A 18 -31.75 33.97 -22.77
C ALA A 18 -30.84 33.24 -23.77
N GLY A 19 -30.15 33.98 -24.66
CA GLY A 19 -29.18 33.42 -25.59
C GLY A 19 -27.97 32.80 -24.87
N ALA A 20 -27.40 33.51 -23.91
CA ALA A 20 -26.28 33.01 -23.10
C ALA A 20 -26.69 31.77 -22.28
N TYR A 21 -27.88 31.79 -21.68
CA TYR A 21 -28.43 30.64 -20.96
C TYR A 21 -28.67 29.44 -21.89
N GLY A 22 -29.15 29.68 -23.11
CA GLY A 22 -29.35 28.63 -24.11
C GLY A 22 -28.06 27.87 -24.45
N VAL A 23 -26.93 28.59 -24.56
CA VAL A 23 -25.60 27.96 -24.77
C VAL A 23 -25.18 27.13 -23.55
N LEU A 24 -25.37 27.64 -22.34
CA LEU A 24 -25.00 26.94 -21.10
C LEU A 24 -25.69 25.59 -20.93
N VAL A 25 -26.98 25.50 -21.27
CA VAL A 25 -27.76 24.26 -21.05
C VAL A 25 -27.64 23.24 -22.18
N THR A 26 -27.07 23.63 -23.33
CA THR A 26 -26.94 22.76 -24.52
C THR A 26 -25.51 22.29 -24.76
N ALA A 27 -24.51 23.00 -24.24
CA ALA A 27 -23.11 22.64 -24.42
C ALA A 27 -22.74 21.39 -23.62
N PRO A 28 -22.21 20.32 -24.25
CA PRO A 28 -21.71 19.17 -23.52
C PRO A 28 -20.42 19.54 -22.77
N GLN A 29 -20.31 19.08 -21.52
CA GLN A 29 -19.09 19.25 -20.74
C GLN A 29 -17.99 18.29 -21.26
N PRO A 30 -16.80 18.79 -21.61
CA PRO A 30 -15.67 17.93 -21.96
C PRO A 30 -15.21 17.14 -20.72
N HIS A 31 -14.69 15.94 -20.97
CA HIS A 31 -14.06 15.08 -19.97
C HIS A 31 -12.85 14.39 -20.61
N VAL A 32 -11.92 13.93 -19.77
CA VAL A 32 -10.76 13.19 -20.24
C VAL A 32 -11.22 11.85 -20.81
N THR A 33 -10.79 11.52 -22.02
CA THR A 33 -11.11 10.25 -22.68
C THR A 33 -9.92 9.75 -23.51
N PHE A 34 -9.75 8.44 -23.54
CA PHE A 34 -8.77 7.75 -24.37
C PHE A 34 -9.41 6.49 -24.96
N ASP A 35 -9.15 6.23 -26.25
CA ASP A 35 -9.56 5.01 -26.93
C ASP A 35 -8.59 3.86 -26.61
N LYS A 36 -8.67 3.40 -25.35
CA LYS A 36 -7.82 2.36 -24.77
C LYS A 36 -8.61 1.42 -23.90
N GLU A 37 -8.09 0.21 -23.77
CA GLU A 37 -8.67 -0.82 -22.91
C GLU A 37 -8.68 -0.36 -21.45
N ALA A 38 -9.83 -0.55 -20.80
CA ALA A 38 -10.05 -0.25 -19.39
C ALA A 38 -10.21 -1.57 -18.62
N TYR A 39 -9.56 -1.65 -17.47
CA TYR A 39 -9.47 -2.85 -16.66
C TYR A 39 -10.28 -2.65 -15.36
N ALA A 40 -11.31 -3.46 -15.16
CA ALA A 40 -12.05 -3.49 -13.91
C ALA A 40 -11.32 -4.33 -12.84
N ALA A 41 -11.80 -4.30 -11.60
CA ALA A 41 -11.28 -5.16 -10.54
C ALA A 41 -11.29 -6.65 -10.95
N ASN A 42 -10.20 -7.35 -10.64
CA ASN A 42 -9.84 -8.71 -11.04
C ASN A 42 -9.47 -8.91 -12.52
N ASN A 43 -9.54 -7.87 -13.37
CA ASN A 43 -8.96 -7.97 -14.71
C ASN A 43 -7.44 -7.88 -14.63
N SER A 44 -6.78 -8.55 -15.58
CA SER A 44 -5.32 -8.58 -15.68
C SER A 44 -4.83 -8.01 -17.00
N PHE A 45 -3.65 -7.41 -16.97
CA PHE A 45 -2.93 -6.94 -18.15
C PHE A 45 -1.44 -7.28 -18.02
N THR A 46 -0.71 -7.18 -19.13
CA THR A 46 0.72 -7.53 -19.17
C THR A 46 1.55 -6.34 -19.59
N VAL A 47 2.59 -6.04 -18.81
CA VAL A 47 3.62 -5.05 -19.10
C VAL A 47 4.97 -5.73 -19.02
N GLU A 48 5.79 -5.61 -20.07
CA GLU A 48 7.16 -6.17 -20.13
C GLU A 48 7.22 -7.68 -19.77
N GLY A 49 6.15 -8.43 -20.04
CA GLY A 49 6.04 -9.86 -19.71
C GLY A 49 5.61 -10.18 -18.27
N GLN A 50 5.53 -9.18 -17.39
CA GLN A 50 4.92 -9.31 -16.06
C GLN A 50 3.41 -9.12 -16.14
N THR A 51 2.66 -10.03 -15.53
CA THR A 51 1.20 -9.89 -15.39
C THR A 51 0.88 -9.09 -14.14
N TYR A 52 0.03 -8.08 -14.31
CA TYR A 52 -0.53 -7.25 -13.26
C TYR A 52 -2.04 -7.49 -13.22
N THR A 53 -2.61 -7.50 -12.02
CA THR A 53 -4.06 -7.61 -11.80
C THR A 53 -4.54 -6.34 -11.13
N VAL A 54 -5.62 -5.74 -11.61
CA VAL A 54 -6.30 -4.66 -10.89
C VAL A 54 -6.98 -5.29 -9.68
N SER A 55 -6.46 -5.05 -8.49
CA SER A 55 -6.98 -5.65 -7.25
C SER A 55 -8.25 -4.94 -6.80
N GLU A 56 -8.29 -3.62 -6.95
CA GLU A 56 -9.38 -2.77 -6.48
C GLU A 56 -9.51 -1.53 -7.37
N VAL A 57 -10.75 -1.09 -7.57
CA VAL A 57 -11.11 0.26 -8.01
C VAL A 57 -12.21 0.74 -7.07
N SER A 58 -12.03 1.90 -6.45
CA SER A 58 -12.97 2.45 -5.48
C SER A 58 -12.99 3.97 -5.52
N THR A 59 -14.02 4.57 -4.92
CA THR A 59 -14.15 6.03 -4.83
C THR A 59 -13.91 6.49 -3.41
N GLU A 60 -12.97 7.41 -3.22
CA GLU A 60 -12.72 8.08 -1.96
C GLU A 60 -13.36 9.45 -1.96
N THR A 61 -13.92 9.86 -0.81
CA THR A 61 -14.46 11.21 -0.63
C THR A 61 -13.62 11.94 0.42
N SER A 62 -13.09 13.10 0.05
CA SER A 62 -12.30 13.97 0.92
C SER A 62 -12.95 15.34 1.07
N GLY A 63 -12.87 15.93 2.27
CA GLY A 63 -13.49 17.22 2.58
C GLY A 63 -14.95 17.13 3.04
N GLY A 64 -15.66 18.28 3.07
CA GLY A 64 -17.06 18.37 3.50
C GLY A 64 -17.32 19.09 4.83
N GLY A 65 -16.32 19.77 5.41
CA GLY A 65 -16.48 20.62 6.59
C GLY A 65 -16.54 22.11 6.26
N HIS A 66 -17.25 22.89 7.09
CA HIS A 66 -17.31 24.36 7.03
C HIS A 66 -17.74 24.99 5.68
N GLY A 67 -18.64 24.32 4.93
CA GLY A 67 -19.23 24.88 3.71
C GLY A 67 -18.44 24.62 2.42
N SER A 68 -17.35 23.86 2.48
CA SER A 68 -16.69 23.33 1.27
C SER A 68 -17.41 22.09 0.76
N ALA A 69 -17.56 21.98 -0.55
CA ALA A 69 -18.05 20.77 -1.20
C ALA A 69 -17.11 19.60 -0.91
N ALA A 70 -17.67 18.41 -0.71
CA ALA A 70 -16.88 17.18 -0.67
C ALA A 70 -16.41 16.84 -2.09
N THR A 71 -15.15 16.42 -2.21
CA THR A 71 -14.57 15.97 -3.47
C THR A 71 -14.51 14.46 -3.47
N THR A 72 -15.11 13.83 -4.49
CA THR A 72 -15.05 12.39 -4.69
C THR A 72 -14.04 12.10 -5.80
N THR A 73 -13.08 11.21 -5.54
CA THR A 73 -12.01 10.81 -6.48
C THR A 73 -11.98 9.30 -6.59
N THR A 74 -11.82 8.78 -7.81
CA THR A 74 -11.59 7.34 -8.03
C THR A 74 -10.12 7.02 -7.82
N VAL A 75 -9.86 5.96 -7.07
CA VAL A 75 -8.54 5.38 -6.79
C VAL A 75 -8.57 3.89 -7.12
N GLY A 76 -7.41 3.26 -7.18
CA GLY A 76 -7.33 1.82 -7.34
C GLY A 76 -5.98 1.27 -6.92
N THR A 77 -5.83 -0.04 -7.02
CA THR A 77 -4.58 -0.73 -6.70
C THR A 77 -4.36 -1.82 -7.73
N VAL A 78 -3.12 -1.95 -8.21
CA VAL A 78 -2.68 -3.12 -8.98
C VAL A 78 -1.78 -4.00 -8.13
N ALA A 79 -1.92 -5.30 -8.28
CA ALA A 79 -1.04 -6.29 -7.67
C ALA A 79 -0.35 -7.15 -8.72
N TRP A 80 0.86 -7.60 -8.40
CA TRP A 80 1.59 -8.58 -9.19
C TRP A 80 2.39 -9.51 -8.28
N VAL A 81 2.63 -10.71 -8.78
CA VAL A 81 3.36 -11.75 -8.06
C VAL A 81 4.79 -11.81 -8.57
N ASN A 82 5.75 -11.77 -7.65
CA ASN A 82 7.16 -12.08 -7.89
C ASN A 82 7.49 -13.44 -7.25
N ASP A 83 7.56 -14.48 -8.07
CA ASP A 83 7.84 -15.86 -7.61
C ASP A 83 9.31 -16.12 -7.25
N SER A 84 10.19 -15.16 -7.52
CA SER A 84 11.63 -15.25 -7.25
C SER A 84 12.10 -14.13 -6.33
N ALA A 85 11.22 -13.63 -5.45
CA ALA A 85 11.58 -12.63 -4.47
C ALA A 85 12.63 -13.21 -3.52
N LYS A 86 13.73 -12.49 -3.32
CA LYS A 86 14.79 -12.88 -2.40
C LYS A 86 14.44 -12.43 -0.99
N PHE A 87 14.51 -13.36 -0.05
CA PHE A 87 14.29 -13.13 1.37
C PHE A 87 15.56 -13.43 2.15
N THR A 88 15.68 -12.78 3.31
CA THR A 88 16.81 -12.93 4.21
C THR A 88 16.33 -12.99 5.65
N ALA A 89 16.98 -13.81 6.47
CA ALA A 89 16.79 -13.84 7.92
C ALA A 89 18.14 -13.98 8.61
N THR A 90 18.21 -13.64 9.89
CA THR A 90 19.41 -13.78 10.71
C THR A 90 19.15 -14.65 11.93
N LEU A 91 20.15 -15.46 12.28
CA LEU A 91 20.23 -16.15 13.55
C LEU A 91 21.37 -15.53 14.35
N GLU A 92 21.05 -14.81 15.41
CA GLU A 92 22.05 -14.15 16.25
C GLU A 92 22.80 -15.16 17.12
N ASN A 93 24.09 -14.94 17.34
CA ASN A 93 24.89 -15.73 18.25
C ASN A 93 24.36 -15.60 19.69
N GLY A 94 24.16 -16.73 20.36
CA GLY A 94 23.59 -16.82 21.69
C GLY A 94 22.06 -16.82 21.71
N SER A 95 21.38 -16.54 20.59
CA SER A 95 19.92 -16.67 20.47
C SER A 95 19.49 -18.14 20.52
N THR A 96 18.18 -18.36 20.63
CA THR A 96 17.60 -19.70 20.61
C THR A 96 16.66 -19.90 19.43
N VAL A 97 16.65 -21.12 18.92
CA VAL A 97 15.71 -21.59 17.89
C VAL A 97 15.05 -22.87 18.38
N THR A 98 13.77 -23.05 18.07
CA THR A 98 13.05 -24.29 18.43
C THR A 98 12.78 -25.10 17.17
N ARG A 99 13.09 -26.40 17.23
CA ARG A 99 12.89 -27.38 16.15
C ARG A 99 12.46 -28.70 16.74
N ASP A 100 11.42 -29.31 16.18
CA ASP A 100 10.91 -30.61 16.63
C ASP A 100 10.67 -30.69 18.15
N ASN A 101 10.14 -29.60 18.73
CA ASN A 101 9.96 -29.37 20.18
C ASN A 101 11.26 -29.33 21.03
N THR A 102 12.43 -29.32 20.40
CA THR A 102 13.73 -29.14 21.04
C THR A 102 14.22 -27.71 20.84
N THR A 103 14.66 -27.06 21.91
CA THR A 103 15.24 -25.71 21.84
C THR A 103 16.75 -25.81 21.74
N TYR A 104 17.34 -25.15 20.74
CA TYR A 104 18.77 -25.07 20.53
C TYR A 104 19.26 -23.65 20.69
N GLN A 105 20.42 -23.48 21.31
CA GLN A 105 21.17 -22.23 21.30
C GLN A 105 22.03 -22.16 20.03
N VAL A 106 22.01 -21.02 19.35
CA VAL A 106 22.84 -20.71 18.20
C VAL A 106 24.22 -20.29 18.70
N LEU A 107 25.26 -20.99 18.26
CA LEU A 107 26.65 -20.72 18.64
C LEU A 107 27.51 -20.53 17.39
N THR A 108 27.87 -19.29 17.09
CA THR A 108 28.83 -19.00 16.03
C THR A 108 30.27 -19.15 16.54
N ARG A 109 31.21 -19.35 15.61
CA ARG A 109 32.63 -19.51 15.94
C ARG A 109 33.47 -18.33 15.41
N PRO A 110 34.59 -17.97 16.07
CA PRO A 110 35.47 -16.90 15.60
C PRO A 110 36.09 -17.13 14.21
N ASN A 111 36.17 -18.38 13.76
CA ASN A 111 36.67 -18.74 12.43
C ASN A 111 35.65 -18.44 11.31
N GLN A 112 34.39 -18.09 11.65
CA GLN A 112 33.35 -17.66 10.71
C GLN A 112 33.04 -18.66 9.59
N SER A 113 33.39 -19.93 9.77
CA SER A 113 33.17 -20.98 8.77
C SER A 113 31.95 -21.85 9.08
N GLU A 114 31.59 -21.93 10.37
CA GLU A 114 30.56 -22.83 10.87
C GLU A 114 29.82 -22.18 12.04
N PHE A 115 28.58 -22.61 12.24
CA PHE A 115 27.86 -22.42 13.49
C PHE A 115 27.32 -23.75 14.00
N VAL A 116 27.07 -23.80 15.30
CA VAL A 116 26.55 -24.98 16.00
C VAL A 116 25.21 -24.62 16.62
N LEU A 117 24.20 -25.44 16.38
CA LEU A 117 23.02 -25.51 17.23
C LEU A 117 23.32 -26.47 18.37
N ARG A 118 23.22 -26.01 19.61
CA ARG A 118 23.42 -26.84 20.81
C ARG A 118 22.14 -26.90 21.62
N GLU A 119 21.67 -28.10 21.93
CA GLU A 119 20.48 -28.32 22.73
C GLU A 119 20.55 -27.56 24.07
N THR A 120 19.50 -26.81 24.37
CA THR A 120 19.31 -26.11 25.65
C THR A 120 18.47 -26.98 26.58
N ARG A 121 19.04 -27.35 27.71
CA ARG A 121 18.40 -28.24 28.70
C ARG A 121 18.18 -27.52 30.02
N ASN A 122 16.93 -27.48 30.48
CA ASN A 122 16.56 -26.90 31.77
C ASN A 122 16.59 -27.99 32.84
N LEU A 123 17.71 -28.07 33.58
CA LEU A 123 17.90 -29.10 34.61
C LEU A 123 16.77 -29.10 35.64
N THR A 124 16.35 -27.93 36.13
CA THR A 124 15.26 -27.84 37.11
C THR A 124 13.95 -28.44 36.57
N GLN A 125 13.60 -28.15 35.32
CA GLN A 125 12.41 -28.72 34.69
C GLN A 125 12.53 -30.24 34.49
N ILE A 126 13.72 -30.70 34.10
CA ILE A 126 14.00 -32.14 33.92
C ILE A 126 13.84 -32.87 35.27
N LEU A 127 14.44 -32.34 36.34
CA LEU A 127 14.35 -32.94 37.69
C LEU A 127 12.91 -32.95 38.21
N GLN A 128 12.15 -31.87 38.02
CA GLN A 128 10.74 -31.80 38.43
C GLN A 128 9.82 -32.80 37.72
N THR A 129 10.22 -33.30 36.56
CA THR A 129 9.43 -34.24 35.75
C THR A 129 9.82 -35.71 36.02
N ASP A 130 11.02 -35.97 36.51
CA ASP A 130 11.49 -37.33 36.80
C ASP A 130 11.20 -37.70 38.26
N THR A 131 10.23 -38.60 38.48
CA THR A 131 9.78 -39.01 39.81
C THR A 131 10.78 -39.86 40.59
N ARG A 132 11.89 -40.30 39.98
CA ARG A 132 12.91 -41.16 40.60
C ARG A 132 13.98 -40.37 41.34
N VAL A 133 14.01 -39.06 41.14
CA VAL A 133 15.08 -38.17 41.63
C VAL A 133 14.50 -37.01 42.43
N GLN A 134 15.36 -36.36 43.23
CA GLN A 134 15.00 -35.11 43.89
C GLN A 134 14.93 -33.95 42.90
N ASN A 135 14.08 -32.97 43.20
CA ASN A 135 13.89 -31.77 42.37
C ASN A 135 15.09 -30.79 42.40
N GLU A 136 16.07 -31.02 43.28
CA GLU A 136 17.26 -30.19 43.48
C GLU A 136 18.53 -31.05 43.43
N THR A 137 19.64 -30.44 43.00
CA THR A 137 20.96 -31.07 42.98
C THR A 137 21.62 -31.01 44.36
N VAL A 138 22.54 -31.95 44.60
CA VAL A 138 23.41 -31.97 45.78
C VAL A 138 24.85 -31.71 45.33
N THR A 139 25.53 -30.75 45.97
CA THR A 139 26.93 -30.43 45.66
C THR A 139 27.87 -31.11 46.65
N LEU A 140 28.78 -31.94 46.14
CA LEU A 140 29.84 -32.59 46.92
C LEU A 140 31.20 -32.31 46.28
N ASN A 141 32.15 -31.79 47.06
CA ASN A 141 33.50 -31.44 46.59
C ASN A 141 33.49 -30.58 45.31
N GLY A 142 32.50 -29.70 45.18
CA GLY A 142 32.34 -28.80 44.02
C GLY A 142 31.73 -29.45 42.76
N THR A 143 31.33 -30.73 42.81
CA THR A 143 30.60 -31.40 41.73
C THR A 143 29.13 -31.51 42.11
N GLU A 144 28.22 -31.19 41.18
CA GLU A 144 26.78 -31.39 41.36
C GLU A 144 26.36 -32.81 41.01
N TYR A 145 25.48 -33.36 41.83
CA TYR A 145 24.90 -34.69 41.70
C TYR A 145 23.38 -34.63 41.74
N VAL A 146 22.75 -35.53 41.02
CA VAL A 146 21.32 -35.85 41.12
C VAL A 146 21.17 -37.02 42.09
N TYR A 147 20.28 -36.86 43.07
CA TYR A 147 20.01 -37.89 44.07
C TYR A 147 18.79 -38.72 43.68
N PHE A 148 19.00 -40.04 43.56
CA PHE A 148 17.93 -41.01 43.30
C PHE A 148 17.30 -41.46 44.62
N THR A 149 16.00 -41.26 44.76
CA THR A 149 15.27 -41.56 46.01
C THR A 149 15.05 -43.04 46.22
N ASP A 150 14.95 -43.82 45.14
CA ASP A 150 14.60 -45.23 45.22
C ASP A 150 15.77 -46.09 45.68
N ASP A 151 16.98 -45.77 45.22
CA ASP A 151 18.21 -46.53 45.48
C ASP A 151 19.18 -45.81 46.44
N GLU A 152 18.83 -44.60 46.89
CA GLU A 152 19.66 -43.72 47.71
C GLU A 152 21.07 -43.44 47.11
N THR A 153 21.16 -43.39 45.78
CA THR A 153 22.42 -43.20 45.05
C THR A 153 22.59 -41.79 44.51
N LEU A 154 23.84 -41.42 44.23
CA LEU A 154 24.22 -40.15 43.62
C LEU A 154 24.80 -40.38 42.23
N LEU A 155 24.28 -39.68 41.23
CA LEU A 155 24.83 -39.66 39.88
C LEU A 155 25.24 -38.23 39.53
N ALA A 156 26.43 -38.03 38.97
CA ALA A 156 26.88 -36.70 38.56
C ALA A 156 25.89 -36.11 37.54
N VAL A 157 25.59 -34.81 37.62
CA VAL A 157 24.64 -34.14 36.71
C VAL A 157 25.01 -34.36 35.24
N SER A 158 26.31 -34.33 34.91
CA SER A 158 26.80 -34.60 33.55
C SER A 158 26.52 -36.03 33.08
N ALA A 159 26.60 -37.02 33.97
CA ALA A 159 26.28 -38.40 33.66
C ALA A 159 24.76 -38.63 33.56
N TYR A 160 23.98 -37.92 34.39
CA TYR A 160 22.51 -37.96 34.35
C TYR A 160 21.95 -37.35 33.07
N LEU A 161 22.43 -36.16 32.68
CA LEU A 161 21.99 -35.49 31.46
C LEU A 161 22.63 -36.06 30.19
N GLY A 162 23.86 -36.59 30.28
CA GLY A 162 24.67 -36.93 29.12
C GLY A 162 25.14 -35.69 28.32
N GLU A 163 25.78 -35.91 27.17
CA GLU A 163 26.19 -34.83 26.27
C GLU A 163 24.98 -34.22 25.55
N PRO A 164 24.93 -32.88 25.37
CA PRO A 164 23.82 -32.24 24.67
C PRO A 164 23.88 -32.57 23.18
N GLU A 165 22.71 -32.66 22.54
CA GLU A 165 22.67 -32.77 21.08
C GLU A 165 23.31 -31.53 20.44
N THR A 166 24.12 -31.75 19.40
CA THR A 166 24.71 -30.67 18.60
C THR A 166 24.53 -30.93 17.13
N GLN A 167 24.23 -29.87 16.37
CA GLN A 167 24.15 -29.88 14.92
C GLN A 167 25.07 -28.79 14.38
N THR A 168 25.98 -29.15 13.47
CA THR A 168 26.93 -28.20 12.89
C THR A 168 26.55 -27.91 11.45
N TYR A 169 26.62 -26.64 11.07
CA TYR A 169 26.32 -26.18 9.72
C TYR A 169 27.41 -25.22 9.24
N ALA A 170 27.71 -25.25 7.95
CA ALA A 170 28.66 -24.38 7.27
C ALA A 170 27.96 -23.42 6.29
N ALA A 171 28.70 -22.42 5.82
CA ALA A 171 28.21 -21.56 4.73
C ALA A 171 27.99 -22.39 3.45
N GLY A 172 26.85 -22.16 2.79
CA GLY A 172 26.37 -22.93 1.65
C GLY A 172 25.45 -24.10 2.00
N ASP A 173 25.39 -24.52 3.27
CA ASP A 173 24.48 -25.59 3.69
C ASP A 173 23.02 -25.14 3.63
N THR A 174 22.13 -26.13 3.51
CA THR A 174 20.69 -25.95 3.58
C THR A 174 20.21 -25.94 5.03
N TYR A 175 19.27 -25.05 5.34
CA TYR A 175 18.71 -24.87 6.67
C TYR A 175 17.20 -24.58 6.61
N GLN A 176 16.40 -25.26 7.41
CA GLN A 176 14.94 -25.04 7.49
C GLN A 176 14.59 -23.86 8.41
N TYR A 177 13.99 -22.80 7.89
CA TYR A 177 13.62 -21.62 8.68
C TYR A 177 12.16 -21.25 8.43
N GLU A 178 11.35 -21.29 9.49
CA GLU A 178 9.91 -20.96 9.44
C GLU A 178 9.14 -21.69 8.31
N GLY A 179 9.48 -22.97 8.08
CA GLY A 179 8.88 -23.79 7.04
C GLY A 179 9.44 -23.58 5.63
N ASN A 180 10.45 -22.72 5.47
CA ASN A 180 11.17 -22.51 4.21
C ASN A 180 12.49 -23.26 4.20
N GLU A 181 12.82 -23.87 3.07
CA GLU A 181 14.16 -24.33 2.79
C GLU A 181 15.04 -23.13 2.44
N THR A 182 16.07 -22.88 3.25
CA THR A 182 16.97 -21.73 3.10
C THR A 182 18.40 -22.17 2.89
N THR A 183 19.24 -21.29 2.36
CA THR A 183 20.69 -21.47 2.26
C THR A 183 21.40 -20.55 3.24
N ILE A 184 22.39 -21.06 3.96
CA ILE A 184 23.24 -20.27 4.83
C ILE A 184 24.22 -19.46 3.95
N SER A 185 23.95 -18.17 3.78
CA SER A 185 24.71 -17.33 2.85
C SER A 185 25.98 -16.75 3.47
N ALA A 186 25.95 -16.47 4.78
CA ALA A 186 27.09 -15.89 5.50
C ALA A 186 27.06 -16.33 6.96
N ILE A 187 28.24 -16.51 7.54
CA ILE A 187 28.43 -16.75 8.97
C ILE A 187 29.44 -15.71 9.44
N THR A 188 29.10 -15.01 10.52
CA THR A 188 29.98 -14.05 11.18
C THR A 188 30.17 -14.44 12.64
N ALA A 189 31.00 -13.68 13.37
CA ALA A 189 31.17 -13.90 14.81
C ALA A 189 29.90 -13.57 15.61
N SER A 190 28.98 -12.76 15.07
CA SER A 190 27.78 -12.30 15.77
C SER A 190 26.49 -12.92 15.26
N GLU A 191 26.43 -13.36 14.01
CA GLU A 191 25.19 -13.84 13.40
C GLU A 191 25.43 -14.75 12.19
N VAL A 192 24.40 -15.51 11.84
CA VAL A 192 24.30 -16.33 10.63
C VAL A 192 23.23 -15.72 9.74
N THR A 193 23.53 -15.46 8.47
CA THR A 193 22.57 -14.99 7.48
C THR A 193 22.02 -16.17 6.67
N LEU A 194 20.70 -16.25 6.59
CA LEU A 194 19.96 -17.19 5.78
C LEU A 194 19.36 -16.46 4.57
N THR A 195 19.37 -17.10 3.42
CA THR A 195 18.77 -16.58 2.18
C THR A 195 17.90 -17.63 1.53
N TRP A 196 16.76 -17.22 0.98
CA TRP A 196 15.92 -18.10 0.16
C TRP A 196 15.15 -17.28 -0.87
N THR A 197 14.61 -17.96 -1.88
CA THR A 197 13.67 -17.38 -2.83
C THR A 197 12.26 -17.86 -2.54
N GLY A 198 11.29 -16.96 -2.66
CA GLY A 198 9.88 -17.32 -2.50
C GLY A 198 8.97 -16.38 -3.26
N THR A 199 7.68 -16.67 -3.19
CA THR A 199 6.63 -15.86 -3.80
C THR A 199 6.31 -14.64 -2.93
N LYS A 200 6.32 -13.45 -3.54
CA LYS A 200 5.90 -12.19 -2.93
C LYS A 200 4.86 -11.50 -3.80
N THR A 201 3.70 -11.21 -3.24
CA THR A 201 2.73 -10.27 -3.84
C THR A 201 3.18 -8.85 -3.57
N ASN A 202 3.29 -8.06 -4.62
CA ASN A 202 3.57 -6.62 -4.56
C ASN A 202 2.33 -5.86 -5.01
N THR A 203 2.22 -4.61 -4.58
CA THR A 203 1.12 -3.72 -4.93
C THR A 203 1.63 -2.34 -5.32
N ALA A 204 0.86 -1.63 -6.13
CA ALA A 204 1.06 -0.21 -6.42
C ALA A 204 -0.30 0.49 -6.49
N ASP A 205 -0.37 1.65 -5.86
CA ASP A 205 -1.59 2.45 -5.81
C ASP A 205 -1.73 3.31 -7.06
N LEU A 206 -2.98 3.52 -7.47
CA LEU A 206 -3.40 4.19 -8.68
C LEU A 206 -4.27 5.39 -8.29
N SER A 207 -4.00 6.54 -8.90
CA SER A 207 -4.77 7.77 -8.69
C SER A 207 -5.03 8.47 -10.01
N GLN A 208 -6.19 9.13 -10.15
CA GLN A 208 -6.56 9.84 -11.38
C GLN A 208 -5.50 10.85 -11.81
N GLY A 209 -4.98 10.71 -13.04
CA GLY A 209 -3.94 11.56 -13.60
C GLY A 209 -2.56 11.38 -12.96
N GLY A 210 -2.41 10.42 -12.05
CA GLY A 210 -1.16 10.08 -11.38
C GLY A 210 -0.27 9.20 -12.24
N ASN A 211 0.98 9.03 -11.81
CA ASN A 211 1.93 8.11 -12.42
C ASN A 211 2.09 6.86 -11.56
N VAL A 212 2.15 5.70 -12.20
CA VAL A 212 2.50 4.42 -11.59
C VAL A 212 3.69 3.80 -12.33
N THR A 213 4.66 3.27 -11.60
CA THR A 213 5.79 2.56 -12.21
C THR A 213 5.53 1.06 -12.15
N LEU A 214 5.47 0.42 -13.32
CA LEU A 214 5.24 -1.01 -13.49
C LEU A 214 6.41 -1.58 -14.29
N GLY A 215 7.25 -2.39 -13.66
CA GLY A 215 8.51 -2.81 -14.26
C GLY A 215 9.49 -1.65 -14.32
N ASP A 216 10.11 -1.43 -15.48
CA ASP A 216 11.05 -0.32 -15.70
C ASP A 216 10.38 0.89 -16.37
N GLN A 217 9.06 0.85 -16.60
CA GLN A 217 8.30 1.89 -17.28
C GLN A 217 7.34 2.62 -16.33
N THR A 218 7.09 3.90 -16.63
CA THR A 218 6.09 4.72 -15.96
C THR A 218 4.85 4.89 -16.84
N TYR A 219 3.69 4.75 -16.22
CA TYR A 219 2.38 4.84 -16.84
C TYR A 219 1.52 5.91 -16.18
N LEU A 220 0.79 6.65 -17.00
CA LEU A 220 -0.27 7.57 -16.59
C LEU A 220 -1.52 6.74 -16.28
N VAL A 221 -2.11 7.01 -15.13
CA VAL A 221 -3.34 6.38 -14.67
C VAL A 221 -4.52 7.26 -15.08
N ASN A 222 -5.50 6.67 -15.77
CA ASN A 222 -6.77 7.33 -16.07
C ASN A 222 -7.94 6.41 -15.70
N PHE A 223 -8.88 6.90 -14.90
CA PHE A 223 -10.13 6.23 -14.59
C PHE A 223 -11.22 6.80 -15.52
N PRO A 224 -11.64 6.10 -16.58
CA PRO A 224 -12.72 6.57 -17.46
C PRO A 224 -14.09 6.56 -16.74
N ASP A 225 -14.23 5.77 -15.67
CA ASP A 225 -15.41 5.67 -14.82
C ASP A 225 -15.00 5.28 -13.37
N THR A 226 -15.97 4.91 -12.54
CA THR A 226 -15.75 4.54 -11.12
C THR A 226 -15.41 3.08 -10.89
N GLU A 227 -15.33 2.26 -11.95
CA GLU A 227 -15.20 0.79 -11.84
C GLU A 227 -13.98 0.24 -12.59
N SER A 228 -13.38 1.04 -13.47
CA SER A 228 -12.29 0.62 -14.34
C SER A 228 -11.16 1.64 -14.43
N VAL A 229 -9.97 1.14 -14.78
CA VAL A 229 -8.76 1.95 -14.95
C VAL A 229 -8.08 1.66 -16.27
N GLN A 230 -7.57 2.69 -16.92
CA GLN A 230 -6.69 2.63 -18.08
C GLN A 230 -5.26 2.93 -17.63
N ILE A 231 -4.33 2.10 -18.10
CA ILE A 231 -2.89 2.23 -17.86
C ILE A 231 -2.25 2.67 -19.17
N LEU A 232 -1.86 3.94 -19.23
CA LEU A 232 -1.43 4.61 -20.46
C LEU A 232 0.06 4.89 -20.39
N SER A 233 0.83 4.66 -21.46
CA SER A 233 2.25 5.03 -21.43
C SER A 233 2.41 6.53 -21.18
N THR A 234 3.07 6.95 -20.09
CA THR A 234 3.20 8.37 -19.76
C THR A 234 3.89 9.13 -20.90
N ASN A 235 4.92 8.53 -21.51
CA ASN A 235 5.68 9.15 -22.60
C ASN A 235 4.86 9.39 -23.87
N GLU A 236 3.75 8.68 -24.04
CA GLU A 236 2.90 8.77 -25.24
C GLU A 236 1.63 9.60 -24.98
N TYR A 237 1.02 9.49 -23.80
CA TYR A 237 -0.32 10.03 -23.53
C TYR A 237 -0.35 11.25 -22.61
N TYR A 238 0.77 11.62 -21.98
CA TYR A 238 0.77 12.72 -21.01
C TYR A 238 0.45 14.08 -21.64
N ASP A 239 0.99 14.39 -22.82
CA ASP A 239 0.72 15.67 -23.49
C ASP A 239 -0.76 15.79 -23.89
N ASP A 240 -1.35 14.72 -24.43
CA ASP A 240 -2.77 14.63 -24.75
C ASP A 240 -3.65 14.78 -23.50
N TYR A 241 -3.27 14.16 -22.38
CA TYR A 241 -3.96 14.32 -21.10
C TYR A 241 -3.98 15.79 -20.66
N GLN A 242 -2.83 16.48 -20.71
CA GLN A 242 -2.74 17.90 -20.35
C GLN A 242 -3.55 18.78 -21.30
N GLN A 243 -3.58 18.48 -22.60
CA GLN A 243 -4.38 19.21 -23.57
C GLN A 243 -5.89 19.07 -23.29
N GLN A 244 -6.35 17.88 -22.90
CA GLN A 244 -7.73 17.66 -22.52
C GLN A 244 -8.09 18.41 -21.22
N LEU A 245 -7.21 18.41 -20.22
CA LEU A 245 -7.38 19.23 -19.01
C LEU A 245 -7.49 20.73 -19.34
N ALA A 246 -6.61 21.25 -20.21
CA ALA A 246 -6.68 22.65 -20.65
C ALA A 246 -7.99 22.97 -21.40
N THR A 247 -8.54 22.00 -22.12
CA THR A 247 -9.85 22.11 -22.79
C THR A 247 -10.99 22.18 -21.78
N ILE A 248 -10.93 21.37 -20.72
CA ILE A 248 -11.89 21.38 -19.61
C ILE A 248 -11.84 22.72 -18.87
N ASP A 249 -10.66 23.22 -18.54
CA ASP A 249 -10.48 24.52 -17.89
C ASP A 249 -11.03 25.66 -18.76
N SER A 250 -10.73 25.64 -20.06
CA SER A 250 -11.25 26.62 -21.03
C SER A 250 -12.78 26.57 -21.12
N TYR A 251 -13.38 25.40 -21.01
CA TYR A 251 -14.83 25.24 -20.97
C TYR A 251 -15.42 25.85 -19.70
N HIS A 252 -14.83 25.58 -18.52
CA HIS A 252 -15.27 26.16 -17.26
C HIS A 252 -15.14 27.69 -17.26
N GLU A 253 -14.05 28.25 -17.78
CA GLU A 253 -13.86 29.69 -17.90
C GLU A 253 -14.96 30.34 -18.76
N ARG A 254 -15.27 29.75 -19.92
CA ARG A 254 -16.35 30.24 -20.81
C ARG A 254 -17.72 30.13 -20.16
N THR A 255 -17.98 29.02 -19.46
CA THR A 255 -19.24 28.77 -18.74
C THR A 255 -19.43 29.80 -17.63
N ASN A 256 -18.39 30.08 -16.85
CA ASN A 256 -18.42 31.13 -15.83
C ASN A 256 -18.66 32.51 -16.43
N GLY A 257 -18.03 32.82 -17.57
CA GLY A 257 -18.25 34.07 -18.31
C GLY A 257 -19.70 34.22 -18.80
N LEU A 258 -20.29 33.16 -19.36
CA LEU A 258 -21.70 33.14 -19.80
C LEU A 258 -22.66 33.31 -18.61
N TRP A 259 -22.39 32.68 -17.47
CA TRP A 259 -23.14 32.94 -16.24
C TRP A 259 -23.06 34.40 -15.81
N GLY A 260 -21.88 35.02 -15.93
CA GLY A 260 -21.71 36.46 -15.71
C GLY A 260 -22.63 37.31 -16.61
N ILE A 261 -22.77 36.96 -17.89
CA ILE A 261 -23.67 37.65 -18.83
C ILE A 261 -25.13 37.47 -18.44
N VAL A 262 -25.56 36.25 -18.06
CA VAL A 262 -26.93 35.96 -17.62
C VAL A 262 -27.28 36.80 -16.38
N ILE A 263 -26.40 36.80 -15.37
CA ILE A 263 -26.60 37.54 -14.12
C ILE A 263 -26.65 39.05 -14.40
N LEU A 264 -25.67 39.59 -15.14
CA LEU A 264 -25.61 41.02 -15.45
C LEU A 264 -26.83 41.48 -16.24
N SER A 265 -27.30 40.67 -17.20
CA SER A 265 -28.50 40.96 -17.98
C SER A 265 -29.76 40.97 -17.11
N GLY A 266 -29.89 40.02 -16.17
CA GLY A 266 -30.99 39.98 -15.21
C GLY A 266 -30.99 41.18 -14.25
N VAL A 267 -29.82 41.55 -13.73
CA VAL A 267 -29.66 42.75 -12.88
C VAL A 267 -29.99 44.01 -13.65
N ALA A 268 -29.46 44.17 -14.87
CA ALA A 268 -29.73 45.33 -15.73
C ALA A 268 -31.23 45.45 -16.07
N ALA A 269 -31.89 44.34 -16.44
CA ALA A 269 -33.33 44.32 -16.69
C ALA A 269 -34.13 44.72 -15.45
N THR A 270 -33.74 44.23 -14.27
CA THR A 270 -34.38 44.59 -12.99
C THR A 270 -34.21 46.08 -12.66
N LEU A 271 -32.99 46.63 -12.83
CA LEU A 271 -32.73 48.06 -12.61
C LEU A 271 -33.51 48.94 -13.61
N LEU A 272 -33.63 48.52 -14.86
CA LEU A 272 -34.44 49.23 -15.86
C LEU A 272 -35.92 49.23 -15.48
N LEU A 273 -36.45 48.12 -14.95
CA LEU A 273 -37.81 48.08 -14.42
C LEU A 273 -37.99 49.02 -13.23
N MET A 274 -37.08 48.96 -12.25
CA MET A 274 -37.14 49.84 -11.08
C MET A 274 -37.11 51.32 -11.47
N THR A 275 -36.21 51.71 -12.36
CA THR A 275 -36.08 53.11 -12.82
C THR A 275 -37.24 53.58 -13.69
N ALA A 276 -37.81 52.70 -14.52
CA ALA A 276 -38.98 53.04 -15.33
C ALA A 276 -40.26 53.29 -14.50
N TYR A 277 -40.33 52.68 -13.31
CA TYR A 277 -41.46 52.75 -12.37
C TYR A 277 -41.16 53.55 -11.09
N LEU A 278 -40.02 54.25 -11.00
CA LEU A 278 -39.78 55.22 -9.93
C LEU A 278 -40.91 56.27 -9.92
N PRO A 279 -41.51 56.60 -8.76
CA PRO A 279 -42.50 57.65 -8.67
C PRO A 279 -41.83 59.00 -8.97
N THR A 280 -42.26 59.65 -10.05
CA THR A 280 -41.86 61.02 -10.35
C THR A 280 -42.48 61.92 -9.28
N ARG A 281 -41.68 62.53 -8.40
CA ARG A 281 -42.16 63.67 -7.62
C ARG A 281 -42.47 64.79 -8.62
N GLY A 282 -43.76 65.08 -8.78
CA GLY A 282 -44.23 66.31 -9.42
C GLY A 282 -43.86 67.53 -8.60
#